data_AF-F2PXM3-F1
#
_entry.id   AF-F2PXM3-F1
#
_cell.length_a   1.000
_cell.length_b   1.000
_cell.length_c   1.000
_cell.angle_alpha   90.00
_cell.angle_beta   90.00
_cell.angle_gamma   90.00
#
_symmetry.space_group_name_H-M   'P 1'
#
loop_
_entity.id
_entity.type
_entity.pdbx_description
1 polymer ?
#
loop_
_entity_poly.entity_id
_entity_poly.type
_entity_poly.pdbx_seq_one_letter_code
_entity_poly.pdbx_strand_id
1 'polypeptide(L)'
;MAAFLPSTAFGSCIRWLTNGRLSQYPEEQAGFQLPPNYLSAVEQAAQQSGLRPTESHDEQQNESLPSPDPSSPGADSGDQSVDIEKSAQDSEFQWISPEVTPDGTILVGWYSDTDPGNPHNWPSWLKFLVYFQINFYTFVIYMSSSIFSIVQQEFMTIYGVPQSVGSLGLALVLLGYGIGPLLFSPMSEMTALGRNPPYVVTLVIFMVLTVITGVVNNAPGFLVLRFLQGFFGSPCLATGAASLADWPLRLADLALWSKVGGGPCGKFSGEQYHA
;
A
#
# COMPACT_ATOMS: atom_id res chain seq x y z
N MET A 1 -6.32 1.36 17.56
CA MET A 1 -5.50 2.51 17.13
C MET A 1 -4.00 2.23 17.22
N ALA A 2 -3.50 1.58 18.27
CA ALA A 2 -2.06 1.28 18.42
C ALA A 2 -1.44 0.38 17.33
N ALA A 3 -2.25 -0.51 16.71
CA ALA A 3 -1.79 -1.42 15.66
C ALA A 3 -1.41 -0.74 14.32
N PHE A 4 -1.84 0.50 14.08
CA PHE A 4 -1.56 1.22 12.83
C PHE A 4 -0.35 2.17 12.91
N LEU A 5 0.16 2.41 14.13
CA LEU A 5 1.33 3.27 14.31
C LEU A 5 2.58 2.66 13.66
N PRO A 6 2.89 1.35 13.76
CA PRO A 6 4.04 0.75 13.08
C PRO A 6 3.99 0.81 11.56
N SER A 7 2.80 0.73 10.98
CA SER A 7 2.59 0.71 9.53
C SER A 7 2.55 2.10 8.88
N THR A 8 2.49 3.19 9.67
CA THR A 8 2.59 4.55 9.14
C THR A 8 4.05 4.94 8.88
N ALA A 9 4.27 5.83 7.91
CA ALA A 9 5.59 6.41 7.62
C ALA A 9 6.28 6.99 8.87
N PHE A 10 5.48 7.62 9.73
CA PHE A 10 5.92 8.14 11.03
C PHE A 10 6.39 7.04 11.98
N GLY A 11 5.67 5.91 12.05
CA GLY A 11 6.07 4.76 12.84
C GLY A 11 7.33 4.08 12.35
N SER A 12 7.50 3.98 11.03
CA SER A 12 8.74 3.47 10.42
C SER A 12 9.93 4.38 10.73
N CYS A 13 9.75 5.72 10.67
CA CYS A 13 10.76 6.68 11.09
C CYS A 13 11.10 6.56 12.58
N ILE A 14 10.10 6.43 13.46
CA ILE A 14 10.30 6.21 14.90
C ILE A 14 11.00 4.87 15.15
N ARG A 15 10.63 3.80 14.43
CA ARG A 15 11.24 2.48 14.54
C ARG A 15 12.72 2.53 14.17
N TRP A 16 13.05 3.22 13.08
CA TRP A 16 14.43 3.44 12.66
C TRP A 16 15.21 4.26 13.71
N LEU A 17 14.62 5.36 14.22
CA LEU A 17 15.24 6.19 15.26
C LEU A 17 15.40 5.47 16.61
N THR A 18 14.52 4.51 16.93
CA THR A 18 14.53 3.76 18.19
C THR A 18 15.15 2.36 18.06
N ASN A 19 15.79 2.07 16.92
CA ASN A 19 16.43 0.79 16.63
C ASN A 19 15.50 -0.43 16.88
N GLY A 20 14.22 -0.30 16.49
CA GLY A 20 13.21 -1.36 16.59
C GLY A 20 12.47 -1.45 17.93
N ARG A 21 12.69 -0.52 18.87
CA ARG A 21 12.18 -0.67 20.25
C ARG A 21 10.76 -0.14 20.49
N LEU A 22 10.29 0.86 19.72
CA LEU A 22 9.05 1.60 20.02
C LEU A 22 7.91 1.47 19.00
N SER A 23 8.00 0.53 18.06
CA SER A 23 6.94 0.30 17.05
C SER A 23 7.11 -1.08 16.41
N GLN A 24 7.05 -2.13 17.24
CA GLN A 24 7.18 -3.51 16.79
C GLN A 24 5.88 -3.95 16.13
N TYR A 25 6.01 -4.67 15.01
CA TYR A 25 4.86 -5.31 14.41
C TYR A 25 4.34 -6.43 15.34
N PRO A 26 3.06 -6.80 15.25
CA PRO A 26 2.49 -7.89 16.05
C PRO A 26 3.33 -9.19 15.98
N GLU A 27 3.89 -9.48 14.81
CA GLU A 27 4.75 -10.63 14.53
C GLU A 27 6.16 -10.56 15.15
N GLU A 28 6.64 -9.37 15.56
CA GLU A 28 7.96 -9.19 16.18
C GLU A 28 7.90 -9.26 17.72
N GLN A 29 6.71 -9.40 18.31
CA GLN A 29 6.54 -9.47 19.76
C GLN A 29 6.89 -10.88 20.25
N ALA A 30 7.61 -10.98 21.37
CA ALA A 30 8.12 -12.25 21.92
C ALA A 30 7.05 -13.29 22.30
N GLY A 31 5.76 -12.93 22.28
CA GLY A 31 4.63 -13.83 22.54
C GLY A 31 3.80 -14.17 21.30
N PHE A 32 4.24 -13.79 20.09
CA PHE A 32 3.49 -14.07 18.86
C PHE A 32 3.58 -15.56 18.50
N GLN A 33 2.42 -16.21 18.43
CA GLN A 33 2.31 -17.60 17.98
C GLN A 33 1.82 -17.61 16.53
N LEU A 34 2.52 -18.36 15.68
CA LEU A 34 2.10 -18.52 14.29
C LEU A 34 0.77 -19.27 14.23
N PRO A 35 -0.14 -18.90 13.32
CA PRO A 35 -1.36 -19.66 13.09
C PRO A 35 -1.10 -21.12 12.71
N PRO A 36 -2.00 -22.05 13.10
CA PRO A 36 -1.80 -23.48 12.89
C PRO A 36 -1.61 -23.88 11.42
N ASN A 37 -2.26 -23.16 10.49
CA ASN A 37 -2.11 -23.41 9.04
C ASN A 37 -0.74 -22.98 8.49
N TYR A 38 -0.09 -21.99 9.12
CA TYR A 38 1.28 -21.62 8.78
C TYR A 38 2.28 -22.60 9.37
N LEU A 39 2.03 -23.12 10.58
CA LEU A 39 2.88 -24.15 11.19
C LEU A 39 2.90 -25.44 10.36
N SER A 40 1.74 -25.89 9.89
CA SER A 40 1.65 -27.07 9.03
C SER A 40 2.32 -26.86 7.66
N ALA A 41 2.24 -25.66 7.09
CA ALA A 41 2.96 -25.32 5.86
C ALA A 41 4.49 -25.27 6.07
N VAL A 42 4.95 -24.75 7.21
CA VAL A 42 6.39 -24.79 7.59
C VAL A 42 6.86 -26.22 7.76
N GLU A 43 6.07 -27.09 8.38
CA GLU A 43 6.39 -28.51 8.52
C GLU A 43 6.47 -29.22 7.16
N GLN A 44 5.53 -28.95 6.25
CA GLN A 44 5.54 -29.48 4.88
C GLN A 44 6.74 -28.98 4.07
N ALA A 45 7.08 -27.69 4.18
CA ALA A 45 8.25 -27.11 3.53
C ALA A 45 9.58 -27.65 4.11
N ALA A 46 9.64 -27.90 5.42
CA ALA A 46 10.79 -28.51 6.09
C ALA A 46 10.99 -29.97 5.68
N GLN A 47 9.90 -30.73 5.51
CA GLN A 47 9.94 -32.09 4.98
C GLN A 47 10.40 -32.15 3.52
N GLN A 48 10.05 -31.17 2.69
CA GLN A 48 10.51 -31.08 1.29
C GLN A 48 11.97 -30.64 1.14
N SER A 49 12.49 -29.82 2.06
CA SER A 49 13.85 -29.25 1.98
C SER A 49 14.91 -30.04 2.77
N GLY A 50 14.53 -31.09 3.50
CA GLY A 50 15.47 -32.02 4.16
C GLY A 50 16.25 -31.44 5.35
N LEU A 51 15.88 -30.27 5.87
CA LEU A 51 16.46 -29.70 7.08
C LEU A 51 15.58 -30.03 8.31
N ARG A 52 16.07 -30.96 9.12
CA ARG A 52 15.44 -31.45 10.35
C ARG A 52 15.42 -30.35 11.43
N PRO A 53 14.27 -29.92 11.97
CA PRO A 53 14.23 -29.07 13.16
C PRO A 53 14.62 -29.87 14.41
N THR A 54 15.51 -29.29 15.21
CA THR A 54 15.94 -29.83 16.51
C THR A 54 14.76 -29.80 17.49
N GLU A 55 14.46 -30.95 18.09
CA GLU A 55 13.43 -31.14 19.10
C GLU A 55 13.73 -30.35 20.38
N SER A 56 12.72 -29.64 20.89
CA SER A 56 12.59 -29.37 22.33
C SER A 56 11.16 -29.71 22.74
N HIS A 57 11.05 -30.80 23.50
CA HIS A 57 9.87 -31.31 24.17
C HIS A 57 9.13 -30.24 24.97
N ASP A 58 7.79 -30.31 24.99
CA ASP A 58 7.07 -30.49 26.24
C ASP A 58 5.66 -31.09 25.99
N GLU A 59 5.37 -32.12 26.79
CA GLU A 59 4.19 -32.97 26.81
C GLU A 59 2.94 -32.24 27.30
N GLN A 60 1.76 -32.57 26.77
CA GLN A 60 0.56 -32.86 27.58
C GLN A 60 -0.60 -33.49 26.77
N GLN A 61 -0.75 -34.80 26.98
CA GLN A 61 -1.99 -35.58 27.25
C GLN A 61 -3.22 -35.29 26.37
N ASN A 62 -3.51 -36.07 25.33
CA ASN A 62 -4.19 -37.38 25.33
C ASN A 62 -5.66 -37.33 25.81
N GLU A 63 -6.61 -37.16 24.88
CA GLU A 63 -7.95 -37.75 24.99
C GLU A 63 -8.42 -38.30 23.63
N SER A 64 -9.03 -39.47 23.71
CA SER A 64 -9.21 -40.48 22.68
C SER A 64 -10.49 -40.34 21.86
N LEU A 65 -10.39 -40.50 20.54
CA LEU A 65 -11.49 -40.76 19.61
C LEU A 65 -12.14 -42.15 19.85
N PRO A 66 -13.44 -42.29 19.56
CA PRO A 66 -13.92 -43.48 18.88
C PRO A 66 -14.67 -43.13 17.59
N SER A 67 -14.23 -43.74 16.49
CA SER A 67 -14.94 -43.86 15.21
C SER A 67 -16.16 -44.79 15.33
N PRO A 68 -17.16 -44.67 14.43
CA PRO A 68 -17.23 -45.62 13.31
C PRO A 68 -17.85 -45.07 12.00
N ASP A 69 -17.28 -45.50 10.87
CA ASP A 69 -17.90 -45.58 9.53
C ASP A 69 -18.67 -46.92 9.37
N PRO A 70 -19.34 -47.29 8.24
CA PRO A 70 -19.92 -46.54 7.10
C PRO A 70 -21.35 -47.01 6.70
N SER A 71 -22.15 -46.22 5.95
CA SER A 71 -23.08 -46.72 4.90
C SER A 71 -24.02 -45.64 4.30
N SER A 72 -24.02 -45.49 2.97
CA SER A 72 -25.12 -44.97 2.11
C SER A 72 -26.01 -46.16 1.63
N PRO A 73 -27.16 -46.03 0.90
CA PRO A 73 -27.76 -44.87 0.21
C PRO A 73 -29.32 -44.75 0.31
N GLY A 74 -29.92 -43.66 -0.18
CA GLY A 74 -31.37 -43.61 -0.50
C GLY A 74 -31.99 -42.22 -0.62
N ALA A 75 -32.69 -41.97 -1.72
CA ALA A 75 -33.34 -40.73 -2.12
C ALA A 75 -34.70 -40.49 -1.43
N ASP A 76 -35.10 -39.23 -1.20
CA ASP A 76 -36.38 -38.67 -1.68
C ASP A 76 -36.44 -37.13 -1.45
N SER A 77 -37.32 -36.51 -2.21
CA SER A 77 -37.53 -35.09 -2.49
C SER A 77 -38.36 -34.39 -1.42
N GLY A 78 -38.21 -33.06 -1.26
CA GLY A 78 -39.29 -32.22 -0.73
C GLY A 78 -38.87 -31.03 0.13
N ASP A 79 -39.07 -29.84 -0.45
CA ASP A 79 -39.39 -28.56 0.18
C ASP A 79 -38.25 -27.66 0.71
N GLN A 80 -38.02 -26.57 -0.02
CA GLN A 80 -37.14 -25.46 0.34
C GLN A 80 -37.96 -24.37 1.05
N SER A 81 -37.96 -24.36 2.38
CA SER A 81 -38.16 -23.13 3.13
C SER A 81 -36.80 -22.52 3.41
N VAL A 82 -36.42 -21.50 2.64
CA VAL A 82 -35.21 -20.70 2.89
C VAL A 82 -35.47 -19.87 4.14
N ASP A 83 -35.05 -20.39 5.29
CA ASP A 83 -35.05 -19.67 6.56
C ASP A 83 -33.97 -18.56 6.51
N ILE A 84 -34.42 -17.34 6.20
CA ILE A 84 -33.61 -16.12 6.13
C ILE A 84 -32.95 -15.77 7.48
N GLU A 85 -33.44 -16.33 8.59
CA GLU A 85 -32.97 -16.06 9.96
C GLU A 85 -31.66 -16.79 10.35
N LYS A 86 -31.13 -17.67 9.49
CA LYS A 86 -29.83 -18.34 9.71
C LYS A 86 -28.65 -17.65 9.02
N SER A 87 -28.72 -16.33 8.85
CA SER A 87 -27.62 -15.50 8.32
C SER A 87 -26.86 -14.74 9.40
N ALA A 88 -27.23 -14.92 10.67
CA ALA A 88 -26.50 -14.42 11.84
C ALA A 88 -25.79 -15.55 12.62
N GLN A 89 -25.45 -16.67 11.94
CA GLN A 89 -24.45 -17.58 12.46
C GLN A 89 -23.08 -16.93 12.30
N ASP A 90 -22.38 -16.80 13.42
CA ASP A 90 -21.00 -16.36 13.54
C ASP A 90 -20.21 -16.73 12.29
N SER A 91 -19.70 -15.72 11.58
CA SER A 91 -18.71 -15.95 10.54
C SER A 91 -17.50 -16.59 11.24
N GLU A 92 -17.43 -17.92 11.23
CA GLU A 92 -16.34 -18.68 11.85
C GLU A 92 -15.02 -18.09 11.36
N PHE A 93 -14.14 -17.77 12.30
CA PHE A 93 -12.82 -17.24 11.98
C PHE A 93 -12.05 -18.29 11.18
N GLN A 94 -12.01 -18.12 9.86
CA GLN A 94 -11.30 -19.03 8.98
C GLN A 94 -9.87 -18.56 8.77
N TRP A 95 -8.92 -19.45 9.06
CA TRP A 95 -7.51 -19.25 8.77
C TRP A 95 -7.23 -19.55 7.30
N ILE A 96 -6.55 -18.63 6.62
CA ILE A 96 -6.11 -18.83 5.24
C ILE A 96 -4.85 -19.71 5.24
N SER A 97 -4.83 -20.76 4.42
CA SER A 97 -3.65 -21.60 4.25
C SER A 97 -2.65 -20.91 3.30
N PRO A 98 -1.36 -20.79 3.68
CA PRO A 98 -0.37 -20.14 2.83
C PRO A 98 -0.08 -20.98 1.58
N GLU A 99 0.16 -20.30 0.46
CA GLU A 99 0.58 -20.95 -0.78
C GLU A 99 2.08 -21.27 -0.71
N VAL A 100 2.42 -22.54 -0.97
CA VAL A 100 3.83 -22.99 -1.01
C VAL A 100 4.24 -23.09 -2.47
N THR A 101 5.23 -22.28 -2.86
CA THR A 101 5.81 -22.32 -4.21
C THR A 101 6.55 -23.67 -4.39
N PRO A 102 6.64 -24.24 -5.60
CA PRO A 102 7.36 -25.50 -5.85
C PRO A 102 8.82 -25.53 -5.34
N ASP A 103 9.44 -24.36 -5.18
CA ASP A 103 10.78 -24.18 -4.63
C ASP A 103 10.84 -24.27 -3.09
N GLY A 104 9.74 -24.59 -2.42
CA GLY A 104 9.64 -24.66 -0.95
C GLY A 104 9.55 -23.31 -0.26
N THR A 105 9.36 -22.22 -1.01
CA THR A 105 9.15 -20.88 -0.45
C THR A 105 7.68 -20.71 -0.04
N ILE A 106 7.46 -20.38 1.23
CA ILE A 106 6.12 -20.13 1.79
C ILE A 106 5.74 -18.68 1.51
N LEU A 107 4.69 -18.46 0.74
CA LEU A 107 4.16 -17.12 0.49
C LEU A 107 3.43 -16.62 1.73
N VAL A 108 3.99 -15.61 2.38
CA VAL A 108 3.37 -14.97 3.54
C VAL A 108 2.33 -13.95 3.06
N GLY A 109 1.08 -14.18 3.44
CA GLY A 109 -0.06 -13.31 3.19
C GLY A 109 -0.83 -13.01 4.48
N TRP A 110 -2.06 -12.50 4.33
CA TRP A 110 -2.96 -12.26 5.45
C TRP A 110 -3.38 -13.57 6.12
N TYR A 111 -3.61 -13.54 7.44
CA TYR A 111 -3.92 -14.74 8.20
C TYR A 111 -5.40 -15.13 8.15
N SER A 112 -6.29 -14.16 7.94
CA SER A 112 -7.74 -14.36 7.85
C SER A 112 -8.40 -13.29 6.97
N ASP A 113 -9.62 -13.54 6.50
CA ASP A 113 -10.42 -12.55 5.77
C ASP A 113 -10.75 -11.30 6.60
N THR A 114 -10.69 -11.41 7.93
CA THR A 114 -10.92 -10.30 8.88
C THR A 114 -9.62 -9.70 9.44
N ASP A 115 -8.46 -10.04 8.88
CA ASP A 115 -7.16 -9.57 9.35
C ASP A 115 -7.07 -8.03 9.34
N PRO A 116 -6.73 -7.38 10.48
CA PRO A 116 -6.51 -5.93 10.56
C PRO A 116 -5.36 -5.42 9.69
N GLY A 117 -4.41 -6.29 9.34
CA GLY A 117 -3.31 -6.00 8.42
C GLY A 117 -3.80 -5.78 6.98
N ASN A 118 -4.90 -6.44 6.58
CA ASN A 118 -5.45 -6.33 5.24
C ASN A 118 -6.04 -4.93 5.00
N PRO A 119 -5.53 -4.15 4.02
CA PRO A 119 -6.06 -2.83 3.66
C PRO A 119 -7.55 -2.82 3.32
N HIS A 120 -8.12 -3.96 2.92
CA HIS A 120 -9.54 -4.11 2.66
C HIS A 120 -10.41 -3.93 3.91
N ASN A 121 -9.87 -4.27 5.08
CA ASN A 121 -10.61 -4.27 6.36
C ASN A 121 -10.45 -2.97 7.14
N TRP A 122 -9.68 -2.02 6.62
CA TRP A 122 -9.46 -0.73 7.29
C TRP A 122 -10.73 0.11 7.34
N PRO A 123 -10.91 0.92 8.40
CA PRO A 123 -12.05 1.82 8.49
C PRO A 123 -11.97 2.88 7.37
N SER A 124 -13.13 3.26 6.81
CA SER A 124 -13.21 4.14 5.64
C SER A 124 -12.50 5.49 5.80
N TRP A 125 -12.42 6.04 7.03
CA TRP A 125 -11.70 7.29 7.28
C TRP A 125 -10.18 7.15 7.10
N LEU A 126 -9.60 5.99 7.45
CA LEU A 126 -8.16 5.74 7.32
C LEU A 126 -7.80 5.54 5.85
N LYS A 127 -8.61 4.75 5.14
CA LYS A 127 -8.59 4.61 3.68
C LYS A 127 -8.63 5.98 3.00
N PHE A 128 -9.60 6.81 3.38
CA PHE A 128 -9.73 8.17 2.85
C PHE A 128 -8.49 9.03 3.14
N LEU A 129 -7.94 8.98 4.36
CA LEU A 129 -6.75 9.75 4.71
C LEU A 129 -5.56 9.36 3.83
N VAL A 130 -5.33 8.06 3.61
CA VAL A 130 -4.25 7.56 2.72
C VAL A 130 -4.50 8.01 1.28
N TYR A 131 -5.73 7.90 0.78
CA TYR A 131 -6.10 8.40 -0.55
C TYR A 131 -5.84 9.90 -0.68
N PHE A 132 -6.32 10.71 0.27
CA PHE A 132 -6.13 12.14 0.29
C PHE A 132 -4.64 12.50 0.31
N GLN A 133 -3.84 11.80 1.12
CA GLN A 133 -2.39 12.02 1.20
C GLN A 133 -1.69 11.78 -0.14
N ILE A 134 -2.00 10.67 -0.83
CA ILE A 134 -1.41 10.34 -2.15
C ILE A 134 -1.84 11.39 -3.19
N ASN A 135 -3.12 11.77 -3.21
CA ASN A 135 -3.62 12.79 -4.14
C ASN A 135 -3.05 14.18 -3.87
N PHE A 136 -2.93 14.56 -2.60
CA PHE A 136 -2.34 15.83 -2.22
C PHE A 136 -0.86 15.90 -2.62
N TYR A 137 -0.12 14.81 -2.45
CA TYR A 137 1.27 14.73 -2.93
C TYR A 137 1.33 14.92 -4.45
N THR A 138 0.56 14.14 -5.21
CA THR A 138 0.47 14.27 -6.67
C THR A 138 0.09 15.69 -7.10
N PHE A 139 -0.87 16.32 -6.40
CA PHE A 139 -1.28 17.69 -6.64
C PHE A 139 -0.12 18.69 -6.46
N VAL A 140 0.69 18.57 -5.40
CA VAL A 140 1.85 19.43 -5.16
C VAL A 140 2.89 19.29 -6.30
N ILE A 141 3.14 18.06 -6.75
CA ILE A 141 4.06 17.78 -7.86
C ILE A 141 3.59 18.44 -9.16
N TYR A 142 2.30 18.31 -9.51
CA TYR A 142 1.74 18.98 -10.70
C TYR A 142 1.72 20.49 -10.57
N MET A 143 1.36 21.02 -9.39
CA MET A 143 1.33 22.46 -9.12
C MET A 143 2.71 23.10 -9.35
N SER A 144 3.79 22.44 -8.92
CA SER A 144 5.16 22.90 -9.14
C SER A 144 5.48 23.13 -10.63
N SER A 145 5.04 22.21 -11.51
CA SER A 145 5.19 22.36 -12.96
C SER A 145 4.32 23.51 -13.51
N SER A 146 3.08 23.63 -13.04
CA SER A 146 2.16 24.70 -13.46
C SER A 146 2.69 26.10 -13.11
N ILE A 147 3.29 26.26 -11.93
CA ILE A 147 3.88 27.54 -11.51
C ILE A 147 4.98 27.96 -12.48
N PHE A 148 5.83 27.02 -12.92
CA PHE A 148 6.90 27.36 -13.85
C PHE A 148 6.40 27.87 -15.20
N SER A 149 5.35 27.26 -15.75
CA SER A 149 4.78 27.68 -17.03
C SER A 149 4.33 29.15 -17.02
N ILE A 150 3.86 29.65 -15.87
CA ILE A 150 3.44 31.05 -15.71
C ILE A 150 4.66 31.98 -15.65
N VAL A 151 5.72 31.59 -14.92
CA VAL A 151 6.93 32.42 -14.73
C VAL A 151 8.00 32.21 -15.80
N GLN A 152 7.76 31.36 -16.79
CA GLN A 152 8.74 31.01 -17.81
C GLN A 152 9.25 32.24 -18.57
N GLN A 153 8.36 33.19 -18.87
CA GLN A 153 8.75 34.42 -19.57
C GLN A 153 9.73 35.26 -18.74
N GLU A 154 9.45 35.43 -17.45
CA GLU A 154 10.33 36.14 -16.52
C GLU A 154 11.66 35.41 -16.32
N PHE A 155 11.66 34.08 -16.30
CA PHE A 155 12.90 33.31 -16.26
C PHE A 155 13.80 33.61 -17.47
N MET A 156 13.22 33.73 -18.66
CA MET A 156 13.98 34.04 -19.88
C MET A 156 14.55 35.46 -19.86
N THR A 157 13.79 36.45 -19.36
CA THR A 157 14.26 37.84 -19.27
C THR A 157 15.35 38.01 -18.22
N ILE A 158 15.21 37.39 -17.03
CA ILE A 158 16.17 37.48 -15.93
C ILE A 158 17.53 36.87 -16.32
N TYR A 159 17.50 35.70 -16.95
CA TYR A 159 18.72 34.96 -17.29
C TYR A 159 19.22 35.20 -18.71
N GLY A 160 18.51 35.99 -19.52
CA GLY A 160 18.88 36.30 -20.90
C GLY A 160 18.97 35.07 -21.82
N VAL A 161 18.16 34.04 -21.56
CA VAL A 161 18.21 32.75 -22.29
C VAL A 161 17.14 32.67 -23.39
N PRO A 162 17.41 31.96 -24.50
CA PRO A 162 16.43 31.81 -25.58
C PRO A 162 15.24 30.93 -25.16
N GLN A 163 14.16 31.01 -25.94
CA GLN A 163 12.92 30.25 -25.67
C GLN A 163 13.12 28.75 -25.56
N SER A 164 14.06 28.19 -26.33
CA SER A 164 14.43 26.77 -26.26
C SER A 164 14.91 26.34 -24.88
N VAL A 165 15.59 27.22 -24.14
CA VAL A 165 16.08 26.96 -22.77
C VAL A 165 14.96 27.14 -21.75
N GLY A 166 14.05 28.10 -21.97
CA GLY A 166 12.87 28.28 -21.13
C GLY A 166 11.96 27.05 -21.15
N SER A 167 11.67 26.48 -22.33
CA SER A 167 10.87 25.26 -22.44
C SER A 167 11.61 24.01 -21.97
N LEU A 168 12.95 24.00 -22.03
CA LEU A 168 13.79 22.93 -21.49
C LEU A 168 13.53 22.71 -19.98
N GLY A 169 13.26 23.78 -19.23
CA GLY A 169 12.99 23.68 -17.79
C GLY A 169 11.75 22.84 -17.46
N LEU A 170 10.72 22.87 -18.31
CA LEU A 170 9.52 22.04 -18.17
C LEU A 170 9.77 20.62 -18.73
N ALA A 171 10.48 20.52 -19.86
CA ALA A 171 10.83 19.25 -20.48
C ALA A 171 11.70 18.37 -19.56
N LEU A 172 12.65 18.95 -18.83
CA LEU A 172 13.52 18.23 -17.89
C LEU A 172 12.76 17.66 -16.70
N VAL A 173 11.74 18.36 -16.20
CA VAL A 173 10.86 17.85 -15.15
C VAL A 173 10.10 16.61 -15.65
N LEU A 174 9.53 16.69 -16.86
CA LEU A 174 8.81 15.57 -17.49
C LEU A 174 9.75 14.39 -17.79
N LEU A 175 10.97 14.66 -18.24
CA LEU A 175 11.99 13.64 -18.47
C LEU A 175 12.39 12.97 -17.14
N GLY A 176 12.50 13.74 -16.05
CA GLY A 176 12.66 13.19 -14.70
C GLY A 176 11.50 12.28 -14.28
N TYR A 177 10.24 12.67 -14.52
CA TYR A 177 9.08 11.83 -14.27
C TYR A 177 9.05 10.55 -15.11
N GLY A 178 9.60 10.56 -16.31
CA GLY A 178 9.69 9.36 -17.16
C GLY A 178 10.77 8.39 -16.69
N ILE A 179 11.93 8.91 -16.26
CA ILE A 179 13.07 8.09 -15.86
C ILE A 179 12.92 7.57 -14.43
N GLY A 180 12.40 8.38 -13.51
CA GLY A 180 12.30 8.03 -12.10
C GLY A 180 11.56 6.72 -11.82
N PRO A 181 10.37 6.45 -12.39
CA PRO A 181 9.63 5.21 -12.18
C PRO A 181 10.41 3.98 -12.59
N LEU A 182 11.28 4.07 -13.60
CA LEU A 182 12.11 2.94 -14.03
C LEU A 182 13.05 2.45 -12.92
N LEU A 183 13.45 3.34 -12.00
CA LEU A 183 14.27 3.00 -10.84
C LEU A 183 13.44 2.75 -9.59
N PHE A 184 12.40 3.56 -9.35
CA PHE A 184 11.60 3.47 -8.13
C PHE A 184 10.56 2.35 -8.14
N SER A 185 10.07 1.92 -9.31
CA SER A 185 9.15 0.79 -9.43
C SER A 185 9.76 -0.51 -8.90
N PRO A 186 10.93 -0.99 -9.38
CA PRO A 186 11.53 -2.21 -8.85
C PRO A 186 11.95 -2.07 -7.37
N MET A 187 12.41 -0.88 -6.95
CA MET A 187 12.73 -0.64 -5.54
C MET A 187 11.51 -0.77 -4.62
N SER A 188 10.31 -0.45 -5.09
CA SER A 188 9.08 -0.58 -4.29
C SER A 188 8.60 -2.02 -4.10
N GLU A 189 9.10 -2.95 -4.91
CA GLU A 189 8.77 -4.38 -4.86
C GLU A 189 9.79 -5.19 -4.06
N MET A 190 10.94 -4.60 -3.72
CA MET A 190 11.93 -5.26 -2.88
C MET A 190 11.37 -5.48 -1.47
N THR A 191 11.27 -6.75 -1.07
CA THR A 191 10.75 -7.19 0.24
C THR A 191 11.48 -6.57 1.44
N ALA A 192 12.74 -6.15 1.25
CA ALA A 192 13.55 -5.48 2.28
C ALA A 192 13.18 -4.01 2.53
N LEU A 193 12.59 -3.32 1.54
CA LEU A 193 12.32 -1.88 1.61
C LEU A 193 10.82 -1.58 1.66
N GLY A 194 9.97 -2.46 1.14
CA GLY A 194 8.52 -2.27 1.14
C GLY A 194 8.08 -1.05 0.30
N ARG A 195 6.76 -0.86 0.22
CA ARG A 195 6.16 0.14 -0.68
C ARG A 195 6.21 1.57 -0.14
N ASN A 196 6.25 1.77 1.19
CA ASN A 196 6.10 3.09 1.84
C ASN A 196 7.38 3.95 1.88
N PRO A 197 8.57 3.41 2.22
CA PRO A 197 9.80 4.21 2.34
C PRO A 197 10.20 5.00 1.09
N PRO A 198 10.08 4.48 -0.16
CA PRO A 198 10.37 5.26 -1.36
C PRO A 198 9.58 6.57 -1.41
N TYR A 199 8.29 6.58 -1.06
CA TYR A 199 7.47 7.80 -1.07
C TYR A 199 8.00 8.86 -0.11
N VAL A 200 8.35 8.46 1.11
CA VAL A 200 8.75 9.38 2.18
C VAL A 200 10.12 9.96 1.89
N VAL A 201 11.08 9.11 1.51
CA VAL A 201 12.45 9.53 1.22
C VAL A 201 12.48 10.46 0.02
N THR A 202 11.80 10.12 -1.07
CA THR A 202 11.82 10.99 -2.24
C THR A 202 11.02 12.28 -2.05
N LEU A 203 9.95 12.25 -1.25
CA LEU A 203 9.22 13.47 -0.86
C LEU A 203 10.12 14.44 -0.08
N VAL A 204 10.90 13.94 0.88
CA VAL A 204 11.83 14.77 1.66
C VAL A 204 12.91 15.37 0.73
N ILE A 205 13.48 14.55 -0.16
CA ILE A 205 14.46 15.03 -1.14
C ILE A 205 13.83 16.08 -2.07
N PHE A 206 12.61 15.85 -2.54
CA PHE A 206 11.86 16.80 -3.36
C PHE A 206 11.65 18.15 -2.65
N MET A 207 11.29 18.12 -1.35
CA MET A 207 11.12 19.33 -0.55
C MET A 207 12.43 20.12 -0.44
N VAL A 208 13.54 19.43 -0.13
CA VAL A 208 14.87 20.05 -0.04
C VAL A 208 15.29 20.64 -1.39
N LEU A 209 15.12 19.90 -2.49
CA LEU A 209 15.42 20.39 -3.83
C LEU A 209 14.59 21.61 -4.19
N THR A 210 13.32 21.67 -3.78
CA THR A 210 12.45 22.83 -4.03
C THR A 210 12.97 24.10 -3.35
N VAL A 211 13.48 23.99 -2.13
CA VAL A 211 14.12 25.11 -1.44
C VAL A 211 15.40 25.53 -2.16
N ILE A 212 16.25 24.57 -2.56
CA ILE A 212 17.51 24.85 -3.26
C ILE A 212 17.25 25.54 -4.62
N THR A 213 16.24 25.09 -5.37
CA THR A 213 15.86 25.70 -6.65
C THR A 213 15.47 27.17 -6.50
N GLY A 214 14.91 27.56 -5.36
CA GLY A 214 14.56 28.96 -5.06
C GLY A 214 15.75 29.87 -4.74
N VAL A 215 16.90 29.30 -4.33
CA VAL A 215 18.10 30.06 -3.94
C VAL A 215 19.14 30.10 -5.06
N VAL A 216 19.00 29.25 -6.08
CA VAL A 216 19.94 29.21 -7.21
C VAL A 216 19.76 30.42 -8.13
N ASN A 217 20.88 31.11 -8.38
CA ASN A 217 20.97 32.28 -9.27
C ASN A 217 21.65 31.96 -10.62
N ASN A 218 21.62 30.69 -11.05
CA ASN A 218 22.26 30.24 -12.28
C ASN A 218 21.28 29.43 -13.13
N ALA A 219 21.09 29.81 -14.40
CA ALA A 219 20.17 29.12 -15.30
C ALA A 219 20.49 27.61 -15.49
N PRO A 220 21.75 27.18 -15.75
CA PRO A 220 22.06 25.76 -15.88
C PRO A 220 21.83 24.98 -14.58
N GLY A 221 22.18 25.57 -13.43
CA GLY A 221 21.95 24.96 -12.12
C GLY A 221 20.47 24.77 -11.82
N PHE A 222 19.65 25.76 -12.17
CA PHE A 222 18.20 25.69 -12.06
C PHE A 222 17.62 24.55 -12.92
N LEU A 223 18.10 24.38 -14.16
CA LEU A 223 17.66 23.31 -15.05
C LEU A 223 18.00 21.91 -14.51
N VAL A 224 19.21 21.73 -13.96
CA VAL A 224 19.60 20.46 -13.33
C VAL A 224 18.73 20.15 -12.12
N LEU A 225 18.49 21.14 -11.25
CA LEU A 225 17.62 20.97 -10.09
C LEU A 225 16.18 20.64 -10.51
N ARG A 226 15.70 21.20 -11.62
CA ARG A 226 14.39 20.86 -12.18
C ARG A 226 14.30 19.41 -12.64
N PHE A 227 15.33 18.89 -13.31
CA PHE A 227 15.40 17.47 -13.61
C PHE A 227 15.34 16.62 -12.33
N LEU A 228 16.13 16.96 -11.32
CA LEU A 228 16.16 16.23 -10.04
C LEU A 228 14.82 16.30 -9.30
N GLN A 229 14.16 17.47 -9.28
CA GLN A 229 12.81 17.62 -8.72
C GLN A 229 11.82 16.70 -9.43
N GLY A 230 11.88 16.62 -10.77
CA GLY A 230 11.07 15.66 -11.52
C GLY A 230 11.38 14.21 -11.17
N PHE A 231 12.67 13.85 -11.13
CA PHE A 231 13.13 12.50 -10.84
C PHE A 231 12.69 12.01 -9.45
N PHE A 232 12.89 12.80 -8.39
CA PHE A 232 12.47 12.42 -7.03
C PHE A 232 10.96 12.63 -6.79
N GLY A 233 10.28 13.45 -7.59
CA GLY A 233 8.82 13.59 -7.56
C GLY A 233 8.07 12.46 -8.26
N SER A 234 8.75 11.57 -8.99
CA SER A 234 8.09 10.54 -9.81
C SER A 234 7.43 9.36 -9.06
N PRO A 235 7.91 8.90 -7.88
CA PRO A 235 7.37 7.68 -7.25
C PRO A 235 5.88 7.75 -6.95
N CYS A 236 5.36 8.93 -6.59
CA CYS A 236 3.94 9.09 -6.31
C CYS A 236 3.06 8.90 -7.54
N LEU A 237 3.57 9.20 -8.74
CA LEU A 237 2.85 9.05 -10.00
C LEU A 237 2.79 7.59 -10.46
N ALA A 238 3.88 6.83 -10.27
CA ALA A 238 3.97 5.45 -10.70
C ALA A 238 3.34 4.48 -9.70
N THR A 239 3.77 4.58 -8.43
CA THR A 239 3.36 3.63 -7.39
C THR A 239 2.03 4.02 -6.75
N GLY A 240 1.61 5.29 -6.88
CA GLY A 240 0.37 5.79 -6.27
C GLY A 240 -0.85 5.06 -6.81
N ALA A 241 -0.94 4.86 -8.12
CA ALA A 241 -2.01 4.09 -8.75
C ALA A 241 -2.02 2.61 -8.30
N ALA A 242 -0.85 1.98 -8.21
CA ALA A 242 -0.73 0.60 -7.71
C ALA A 242 -1.20 0.49 -6.24
N SER A 243 -0.86 1.48 -5.41
CA SER A 243 -1.28 1.51 -4.01
C SER A 243 -2.78 1.73 -3.83
N LEU A 244 -3.43 2.41 -4.78
CA LEU A 244 -4.88 2.58 -4.82
C LEU A 244 -5.60 1.34 -5.37
N ALA A 245 -4.92 0.54 -6.20
CA ALA A 245 -5.47 -0.71 -6.71
C ALA A 245 -5.52 -1.82 -5.66
N ASP A 246 -4.61 -1.80 -4.66
CA ASP A 246 -4.56 -2.80 -3.58
C ASP A 246 -5.83 -2.81 -2.70
N TRP A 247 -6.59 -1.71 -2.67
CA TRP A 247 -7.81 -1.63 -1.89
C TRP A 247 -8.86 -0.81 -2.64
N PRO A 248 -9.91 -1.45 -3.21
CA PRO A 248 -10.90 -0.72 -3.98
C PRO A 248 -11.65 0.25 -3.08
N LEU A 249 -11.54 1.55 -3.39
CA LEU A 249 -12.47 2.56 -2.90
C LEU A 249 -13.86 2.17 -3.39
N ARG A 250 -14.72 1.72 -2.48
CA ARG A 250 -16.12 1.48 -2.84
C ARG A 250 -16.73 2.85 -3.14
N LEU A 251 -17.57 2.95 -4.17
CA LEU A 251 -18.32 4.18 -4.48
C LEU A 251 -19.07 4.74 -3.25
N ALA A 252 -19.43 3.86 -2.31
CA ALA A 252 -19.98 4.22 -1.00
C ALA A 252 -19.03 5.07 -0.14
N ASP A 253 -17.72 4.83 -0.17
CA ASP A 253 -16.72 5.60 0.59
C ASP A 253 -16.57 7.03 0.01
N LEU A 254 -16.66 7.17 -1.32
CA LEU A 254 -16.69 8.48 -2.00
C LEU A 254 -18.02 9.22 -1.75
N ALA A 255 -19.14 8.49 -1.72
CA ALA A 255 -20.46 9.04 -1.40
C ALA A 255 -20.56 9.51 0.06
N LEU A 256 -19.88 8.84 1.00
CA LEU A 256 -19.79 9.26 2.39
C LEU A 256 -19.11 10.63 2.51
N TRP A 257 -18.09 10.89 1.67
CA TRP A 257 -17.41 12.18 1.64
C TRP A 257 -18.26 13.29 1.00
N SER A 258 -19.03 12.98 -0.05
CA SER A 258 -20.04 13.92 -0.57
C SER A 258 -21.05 14.34 0.51
N LYS A 259 -21.39 13.42 1.42
CA LYS A 259 -22.30 13.69 2.55
C LYS A 259 -21.65 14.44 3.71
N VAL A 260 -20.38 14.19 4.00
CA VAL A 260 -19.64 14.84 5.11
C VAL A 260 -19.02 16.19 4.69
N GLY A 261 -18.69 16.36 3.40
CA GLY A 261 -17.97 17.51 2.85
C GLY A 261 -18.84 18.67 2.37
N GLY A 262 -20.17 18.58 2.43
CA GLY A 262 -21.08 19.74 2.25
C GLY A 262 -20.76 20.65 1.05
N GLY A 263 -20.34 20.10 -0.09
CA GLY A 263 -19.98 20.84 -1.30
C GLY A 263 -20.90 20.50 -2.48
N PRO A 264 -21.38 21.46 -3.29
CA PRO A 264 -22.42 21.24 -4.29
C PRO A 264 -21.86 20.67 -5.62
N CYS A 265 -21.11 19.57 -5.57
CA CYS A 265 -20.66 18.85 -6.79
C CYS A 265 -21.49 17.59 -7.10
N GLY A 266 -22.48 17.25 -6.27
CA GLY A 266 -23.30 16.04 -6.41
C GLY A 266 -24.29 16.02 -7.60
N LYS A 267 -24.21 16.94 -8.56
CA LYS A 267 -25.13 16.98 -9.72
C LYS A 267 -24.54 16.51 -11.06
N PHE A 268 -23.31 16.02 -11.12
CA PHE A 268 -22.70 15.60 -12.40
C PHE A 268 -22.84 14.11 -12.74
N SER A 269 -23.40 13.27 -11.87
CA SER A 269 -23.44 11.81 -12.11
C SER A 269 -24.82 11.24 -12.46
N GLY A 270 -25.86 12.09 -12.58
CA GLY A 270 -27.23 11.65 -12.85
C GLY A 270 -27.63 11.51 -14.32
N GLU A 271 -26.79 11.95 -15.26
CA GLU A 271 -27.23 12.20 -16.66
C GLU A 271 -26.47 11.39 -17.71
N GLN A 272 -25.99 10.20 -17.35
CA GLN A 272 -25.29 9.29 -18.29
C GLN A 272 -25.88 7.86 -18.32
N TYR A 273 -27.02 7.60 -17.68
CA TYR A 273 -27.66 6.27 -17.68
C TYR A 273 -28.98 6.18 -18.46
N HIS A 274 -29.30 7.16 -19.29
CA HIS A 274 -30.40 7.07 -20.25
C HIS A 274 -30.00 7.67 -21.61
N ALA A 275 -29.33 6.86 -22.43
CA ALA A 275 -29.39 6.89 -23.89
C ALA A 275 -28.98 5.52 -24.44
#